data_AF-A0A378TW02-F1
#
_entry.id   AF-A0A378TW02-F1
#
_cell.length_a   1.000
_cell.length_b   1.000
_cell.length_c   1.000
_cell.angle_alpha   90.00
_cell.angle_beta   90.00
_cell.angle_gamma   90.00
#
_symmetry.space_group_name_H-M   'P 1'
#
loop_
_entity.id
_entity.type
_entity.pdbx_description
1 polymer ?
#
loop_
_entity_poly.entity_id
_entity_poly.type
_entity_poly.pdbx_seq_one_letter_code
_entity_poly.pdbx_strand_id
1 'polypeptide(L)'
;MTDPNLWCIAAYFSLFVIAVMQSRSLLWALSALSLWLAAGGLALWLAPGVLSPFSLSILYMPQLYIAPAGMLFLFLRSKSLPDRSHYQTACPPLPALFAQTGTAMTLAHWLILLLAFLSYPEGLTPRILPSLLDLYLLQPVYWLAMQMLLMAVFLLHRKISRQPANVFSIRQIQSALLIVMFAQTVYAFSGLFKPLL
;
A
#
# COMPACT_ATOMS: atom_id res chain seq x y z
N MET A 1 -18.23 -21.18 -6.00
CA MET A 1 -16.85 -20.96 -6.50
C MET A 1 -16.23 -19.89 -5.61
N THR A 2 -15.08 -20.16 -5.00
CA THR A 2 -14.44 -19.23 -4.06
C THR A 2 -13.60 -18.22 -4.83
N ASP A 3 -14.01 -16.95 -4.83
CA ASP A 3 -13.25 -15.89 -5.49
C ASP A 3 -11.92 -15.65 -4.74
N PRO A 4 -10.75 -15.79 -5.40
CA PRO A 4 -9.45 -15.62 -4.74
C PRO A 4 -9.26 -14.18 -4.22
N ASN A 5 -9.88 -13.20 -4.86
CA ASN A 5 -9.85 -11.80 -4.43
C ASN A 5 -10.42 -11.62 -3.02
N LEU A 6 -11.55 -12.29 -2.70
CA LEU A 6 -12.19 -12.22 -1.40
C LEU A 6 -11.27 -12.74 -0.29
N TRP A 7 -10.59 -13.86 -0.54
CA TRP A 7 -9.64 -14.43 0.41
C TRP A 7 -8.43 -13.52 0.63
N CYS A 8 -7.90 -12.90 -0.43
CA CYS A 8 -6.81 -11.95 -0.31
C CYS A 8 -7.23 -10.69 0.47
N ILE A 9 -8.43 -10.17 0.24
CA ILE A 9 -8.97 -9.04 1.01
C ILE A 9 -9.11 -9.42 2.48
N ALA A 10 -9.72 -10.57 2.78
CA ALA A 10 -9.88 -11.06 4.14
C ALA A 10 -8.53 -11.29 4.84
N ALA A 11 -7.54 -11.83 4.12
CA ALA A 11 -6.18 -12.03 4.62
C ALA A 11 -5.49 -10.68 4.90
N TYR A 12 -5.64 -9.71 4.00
CA TYR A 12 -5.04 -8.38 4.17
C TYR A 12 -5.64 -7.63 5.36
N PHE A 13 -6.96 -7.68 5.53
CA PHE A 13 -7.64 -7.15 6.72
C PHE A 13 -7.19 -7.85 8.00
N SER A 14 -7.10 -9.19 7.98
CA SER A 14 -6.67 -9.97 9.15
C SER A 14 -5.25 -9.60 9.55
N LEU A 15 -4.34 -9.49 8.58
CA LEU A 15 -2.96 -9.01 8.79
C LEU A 15 -2.95 -7.61 9.40
N PHE A 16 -3.78 -6.70 8.90
CA PHE A 16 -3.90 -5.36 9.45
C PHE A 16 -4.44 -5.35 10.89
N VAL A 17 -5.50 -6.10 11.19
CA VAL A 17 -6.04 -6.20 12.55
C VAL A 17 -5.00 -6.75 13.51
N ILE A 18 -4.29 -7.82 13.13
CA ILE A 18 -3.18 -8.38 13.92
C ILE A 18 -2.10 -7.32 14.14
N ALA A 19 -1.73 -6.56 13.10
CA ALA A 19 -0.73 -5.50 13.20
C ALA A 19 -1.17 -4.36 14.15
N VAL A 20 -2.43 -3.95 14.11
CA VAL A 20 -3.01 -2.94 15.01
C VAL A 20 -3.00 -3.45 16.45
N MET A 21 -3.44 -4.69 16.69
CA MET A 21 -3.45 -5.29 18.02
C MET A 21 -2.05 -5.40 18.61
N GLN A 22 -1.08 -5.87 17.82
CA GLN A 22 0.32 -6.00 18.23
C GLN A 22 1.00 -4.65 18.50
N SER A 23 0.67 -3.63 17.71
CA SER A 23 1.22 -2.28 17.89
C SER A 23 0.51 -1.47 18.98
N ARG A 24 -0.67 -1.92 19.45
CA ARG A 24 -1.55 -1.22 20.39
C ARG A 24 -1.79 0.23 19.96
N SER A 25 -1.90 0.47 18.66
CA SER A 25 -2.00 1.81 18.09
C SER A 25 -3.42 2.07 17.59
N LEU A 26 -4.28 2.61 18.47
CA LEU A 26 -5.62 3.05 18.08
C LEU A 26 -5.58 4.14 17.01
N LEU A 27 -4.56 5.01 17.03
CA LEU A 27 -4.36 6.02 15.99
C LEU A 27 -4.18 5.41 14.60
N TRP A 28 -3.55 4.24 14.49
CA TRP A 28 -3.38 3.57 13.20
C TRP A 28 -4.73 3.05 12.67
N ALA A 29 -5.52 2.41 13.53
CA ALA A 29 -6.87 1.97 13.19
C ALA A 29 -7.79 3.15 12.81
N LEU A 30 -7.77 4.22 13.61
CA LEU A 30 -8.55 5.43 13.36
C LEU A 30 -8.12 6.10 12.05
N SER A 31 -6.82 6.16 11.76
CA SER A 31 -6.36 6.72 10.48
C SER A 31 -6.84 5.92 9.28
N ALA A 32 -6.85 4.58 9.36
CA ALA A 32 -7.39 3.73 8.30
C ALA A 32 -8.91 3.92 8.16
N LEU A 33 -9.63 4.01 9.28
CA LEU A 33 -11.07 4.30 9.29
C LEU A 33 -11.39 5.66 8.68
N SER A 34 -10.65 6.71 9.05
CA SER A 34 -10.80 8.05 8.49
C SER A 34 -10.51 8.08 6.99
N LEU A 35 -9.48 7.37 6.53
CA LEU A 35 -9.17 7.26 5.10
C LEU A 35 -10.25 6.47 4.34
N TRP A 36 -10.79 5.42 4.94
CA TRP A 36 -11.92 4.68 4.36
C TRP A 36 -13.16 5.58 4.21
N LEU A 37 -13.51 6.33 5.25
CA LEU A 37 -14.62 7.28 5.20
C LEU A 37 -14.38 8.42 4.20
N ALA A 38 -13.17 8.95 4.13
CA ALA A 38 -12.80 9.99 3.17
C ALA A 38 -12.91 9.48 1.72
N ALA A 39 -12.40 8.28 1.46
CA ALA A 39 -12.55 7.61 0.16
C ALA A 39 -14.02 7.36 -0.19
N GLY A 40 -14.80 6.92 0.79
CA GLY A 40 -16.24 6.78 0.71
C GLY A 40 -16.97 8.06 0.33
N GLY A 41 -16.64 9.15 1.02
CA GLY A 41 -17.22 10.46 0.76
C GLY A 41 -16.84 10.99 -0.62
N LEU A 42 -15.59 10.83 -1.04
CA LEU A 42 -15.15 11.19 -2.39
C LEU A 42 -15.87 10.37 -3.46
N ALA A 43 -16.01 9.06 -3.26
CA ALA A 43 -16.72 8.19 -4.18
C ALA A 43 -18.21 8.55 -4.28
N LEU A 44 -18.85 8.89 -3.15
CA LEU A 44 -20.23 9.38 -3.11
C LEU A 44 -20.39 10.71 -3.85
N TRP A 45 -19.40 11.61 -3.75
CA TRP A 45 -19.40 12.88 -4.48
C TRP A 45 -19.22 12.67 -5.99
N LEU A 46 -18.38 11.72 -6.40
CA LEU A 46 -18.12 11.39 -7.81
C LEU A 46 -19.30 10.67 -8.47
N ALA A 47 -19.95 9.74 -7.76
CA ALA A 47 -21.04 8.93 -8.28
C ALA A 47 -22.17 8.80 -7.23
N PRO A 48 -22.95 9.87 -7.01
CA PRO A 48 -24.00 9.88 -6.01
C PRO A 48 -25.05 8.80 -6.31
N GLY A 49 -25.36 7.96 -5.32
CA GLY A 49 -26.35 6.88 -5.42
C GLY A 49 -25.80 5.52 -5.86
N VAL A 50 -24.56 5.45 -6.37
CA VAL A 50 -23.91 4.19 -6.78
C VAL A 50 -22.80 3.80 -5.81
N LEU A 51 -21.96 4.78 -5.42
CA LEU A 51 -20.85 4.56 -4.51
C LEU A 51 -21.15 5.23 -3.16
N SER A 52 -20.88 4.49 -2.08
CA SER A 52 -21.07 4.94 -0.71
C SER A 52 -19.90 4.41 0.13
N PRO A 53 -19.50 5.10 1.23
CA PRO A 53 -18.52 4.55 2.16
C PRO A 53 -18.81 3.11 2.58
N PHE A 54 -20.09 2.75 2.70
CA PHE A 54 -20.56 1.43 3.10
C PHE A 54 -20.87 0.49 1.93
N SER A 55 -20.62 0.92 0.69
CA SER A 55 -20.75 0.05 -0.47
C SER A 55 -19.69 -1.05 -0.45
N LEU A 56 -20.06 -2.25 -0.92
CA LEU A 56 -19.13 -3.36 -1.05
C LEU A 56 -17.93 -2.97 -1.91
N SER A 57 -18.13 -2.15 -2.96
CA SER A 57 -17.05 -1.69 -3.84
C SER A 57 -15.86 -1.08 -3.10
N ILE A 58 -16.10 -0.21 -2.11
CA ILE A 58 -15.02 0.47 -1.37
C ILE A 58 -14.41 -0.47 -0.32
N LEU A 59 -15.23 -1.33 0.28
CA LEU A 59 -14.74 -2.34 1.22
C LEU A 59 -13.75 -3.31 0.55
N TYR A 60 -13.97 -3.62 -0.73
CA TYR A 60 -13.08 -4.49 -1.53
C TYR A 60 -11.75 -3.84 -1.94
N MET A 61 -11.53 -2.57 -1.59
CA MET A 61 -10.32 -1.81 -1.93
C MET A 61 -9.48 -1.49 -0.68
N PRO A 62 -9.07 -2.48 0.13
CA PRO A 62 -8.43 -2.22 1.42
C PRO A 62 -7.07 -1.53 1.32
N GLN A 63 -6.35 -1.73 0.20
CA GLN A 63 -5.10 -1.01 -0.07
C GLN A 63 -5.29 0.52 -0.08
N LEU A 64 -6.48 1.01 -0.41
CA LEU A 64 -6.75 2.45 -0.53
C LEU A 64 -6.71 3.20 0.80
N TYR A 65 -7.00 2.53 1.92
CA TYR A 65 -7.00 3.14 3.25
C TYR A 65 -6.03 2.50 4.24
N ILE A 66 -5.75 1.20 4.14
CA ILE A 66 -4.84 0.50 5.07
C ILE A 66 -3.37 0.86 4.79
N ALA A 67 -2.95 0.83 3.52
CA ALA A 67 -1.57 1.06 3.14
C ALA A 67 -1.10 2.50 3.42
N PRO A 68 -1.86 3.56 3.05
CA PRO A 68 -1.52 4.94 3.42
C PRO A 68 -1.59 5.20 4.93
N ALA A 69 -2.50 4.54 5.67
CA ALA A 69 -2.53 4.63 7.14
C ALA A 69 -1.21 4.15 7.78
N GLY A 70 -0.53 3.19 7.15
CA GLY A 70 0.81 2.73 7.56
C GLY A 70 1.84 3.85 7.60
N MET A 71 1.73 4.84 6.71
CA MET A 71 2.66 5.99 6.67
C MET A 71 2.51 6.85 7.92
N LEU A 72 1.27 7.15 8.33
CA LEU A 72 0.97 7.92 9.54
C LEU A 72 1.46 7.17 10.79
N PHE A 73 1.27 5.85 10.83
CA PHE A 73 1.81 5.02 11.90
C PHE A 73 3.33 5.14 12.01
N LEU A 74 4.07 4.99 10.90
CA LEU A 74 5.52 5.11 10.93
C LEU A 74 5.99 6.51 11.33
N PHE A 75 5.34 7.56 10.83
CA PHE A 75 5.70 8.93 11.17
C PHE A 75 5.55 9.21 12.67
N LEU A 76 4.48 8.71 13.29
CA LEU A 76 4.19 8.97 14.71
C LEU A 76 4.90 8.04 15.69
N ARG A 77 5.18 6.78 15.29
CA ARG A 77 5.73 5.74 16.19
C ARG A 77 7.21 5.43 15.96
N SER A 78 7.83 5.95 14.91
CA SER A 78 9.26 5.75 14.69
C SER A 78 10.10 6.68 15.56
N LYS A 79 11.14 6.12 16.17
CA LYS A 79 12.17 6.89 16.87
C LYS A 79 13.50 6.73 16.13
N SER A 80 14.20 7.84 15.93
CA SER A 80 15.53 7.82 15.33
C SER A 80 16.53 7.20 16.31
N LEU A 81 17.40 6.32 15.82
CA LEU A 81 18.51 5.77 16.61
C LEU A 81 19.65 6.80 16.72
N PRO A 82 20.59 6.62 17.67
CA PRO A 82 21.72 7.53 17.87
C PRO A 82 22.54 7.78 16.60
N ASP A 83 22.60 6.78 15.71
CA ASP A 83 23.32 6.83 14.43
C ASP A 83 22.61 7.66 13.34
N ARG A 84 21.40 8.20 13.61
CA ARG A 84 20.52 8.99 12.72
C ARG A 84 20.15 8.37 11.36
N SER A 85 20.75 7.23 10.99
CA SER A 85 20.58 6.51 9.74
C SER A 85 19.46 5.46 9.80
N HIS A 86 19.09 5.05 11.02
CA HIS A 86 18.12 4.02 11.30
C HIS A 86 17.01 4.52 12.23
N TYR A 87 15.81 3.99 12.03
CA TYR A 87 14.62 4.26 12.80
C TYR A 87 14.12 2.95 13.42
N GLN A 88 13.64 3.00 14.66
CA GLN A 88 13.08 1.84 15.34
C GLN A 88 11.65 2.13 15.79
N THR A 89 10.78 1.14 15.59
CA THR A 89 9.45 1.14 16.20
C THR A 89 9.49 0.32 17.49
N ALA A 90 8.88 0.82 18.56
CA ALA A 90 8.76 0.08 19.84
C ALA A 90 7.79 -1.12 19.81
N CYS A 91 7.35 -1.51 18.61
CA CYS A 91 6.35 -2.56 18.39
C CYS A 91 7.02 -3.87 17.91
N PRO A 92 6.29 -4.99 17.95
CA PRO A 92 6.68 -6.23 17.29
C PRO A 92 7.00 -6.03 15.79
N PRO A 93 7.71 -6.98 15.15
CA PRO A 93 8.24 -6.79 13.81
C PRO A 93 7.17 -6.73 12.71
N LEU A 94 6.06 -7.46 12.85
CA LEU A 94 5.00 -7.51 11.85
C LEU A 94 4.37 -6.13 11.60
N PRO A 95 3.92 -5.36 12.62
CA PRO A 95 3.46 -3.98 12.45
C PRO A 95 4.44 -3.08 11.69
N ALA A 96 5.73 -3.18 12.03
CA ALA A 96 6.76 -2.35 11.45
C ALA A 96 6.95 -2.66 9.95
N LEU A 97 7.08 -3.95 9.62
CA LEU A 97 7.23 -4.42 8.25
C LEU A 97 6.01 -4.10 7.39
N PHE A 98 4.82 -4.39 7.90
CA PHE A 98 3.57 -4.16 7.20
C PHE A 98 3.38 -2.68 6.87
N ALA A 99 3.65 -1.79 7.82
CA ALA A 99 3.57 -0.36 7.60
C ALA A 99 4.64 0.15 6.62
N GLN A 100 5.87 -0.38 6.68
CA GLN A 100 6.97 0.03 5.78
C GLN A 100 6.70 -0.34 4.34
N THR A 101 6.32 -1.60 4.09
CA THR A 101 6.06 -2.08 2.74
C THR A 101 4.79 -1.46 2.18
N GLY A 102 3.74 -1.32 3.00
CA GLY A 102 2.51 -0.62 2.61
C GLY A 102 2.77 0.85 2.24
N THR A 103 3.59 1.55 3.02
CA THR A 103 3.99 2.94 2.73
C THR A 103 4.80 3.02 1.44
N ALA A 104 5.82 2.16 1.27
CA ALA A 104 6.64 2.14 0.06
C ALA A 104 5.79 1.87 -1.19
N MET A 105 4.87 0.91 -1.13
CA MET A 105 3.99 0.59 -2.25
C MET A 105 3.01 1.70 -2.59
N THR A 106 2.43 2.35 -1.57
CA THR A 106 1.50 3.47 -1.75
C THR A 106 2.21 4.68 -2.35
N LEU A 107 3.37 5.05 -1.81
CA LEU A 107 4.17 6.15 -2.33
C LEU A 107 4.65 5.87 -3.77
N ALA A 108 5.10 4.64 -4.07
CA ALA A 108 5.45 4.25 -5.42
C ALA A 108 4.28 4.45 -6.38
N HIS A 109 3.09 4.00 -5.98
CA HIS A 109 1.88 4.10 -6.81
C HIS A 109 1.48 5.55 -7.10
N TRP A 110 1.38 6.38 -6.07
CA TRP A 110 1.06 7.79 -6.23
C TRP A 110 2.11 8.55 -7.04
N LEU A 111 3.39 8.21 -6.87
CA LEU A 111 4.46 8.83 -7.63
C LEU A 111 4.38 8.46 -9.12
N ILE A 112 4.11 7.20 -9.46
CA ILE A 112 3.91 6.81 -10.86
C ILE A 112 2.69 7.49 -11.46
N LEU A 113 1.56 7.54 -10.73
CA LEU A 113 0.36 8.24 -11.18
C LEU A 113 0.67 9.72 -11.49
N LEU A 114 1.36 10.40 -10.58
CA LEU A 114 1.76 11.79 -10.76
C LEU A 114 2.71 11.96 -11.95
N LEU A 115 3.72 11.11 -12.08
CA LEU A 115 4.68 11.16 -13.18
C LEU A 115 4.01 10.89 -14.52
N ALA A 116 3.10 9.92 -14.60
CA ALA A 116 2.34 9.63 -15.81
C ALA A 116 1.51 10.85 -16.24
N PHE A 117 0.79 11.46 -15.28
CA PHE A 117 -0.04 12.64 -15.53
C PHE A 117 0.78 13.85 -16.00
N LEU A 118 1.92 14.11 -15.36
CA LEU A 118 2.78 15.25 -15.70
C LEU A 118 3.55 15.05 -17.01
N SER A 119 3.94 13.81 -17.33
CA SER A 119 4.81 13.53 -18.48
C SER A 119 4.04 13.39 -19.79
N TYR A 120 2.76 12.99 -19.74
CA TYR A 120 1.97 12.70 -20.95
C TYR A 120 0.55 13.29 -20.94
N PRO A 121 0.35 14.59 -20.67
CA PRO A 121 -0.99 15.17 -20.47
C PRO A 121 -1.96 14.91 -21.65
N GLU A 122 -1.47 14.95 -22.90
CA GLU A 122 -2.26 14.76 -24.13
C GLU A 122 -1.93 13.41 -24.84
N GLY A 123 -1.11 12.56 -24.21
CA GLY A 123 -0.47 11.41 -24.86
C GLY A 123 -1.00 10.05 -24.38
N LEU A 124 -0.11 9.25 -23.77
CA LEU A 124 -0.43 7.89 -23.30
C LEU A 124 -1.22 7.86 -21.98
N THR A 125 -1.40 9.00 -21.30
CA THR A 125 -2.10 9.09 -20.00
C THR A 125 -3.50 8.47 -20.02
N PRO A 126 -4.37 8.71 -21.03
CA PRO A 126 -5.70 8.10 -21.07
C PRO A 126 -5.67 6.56 -21.16
N ARG A 127 -4.55 5.95 -21.58
CA ARG A 127 -4.39 4.50 -21.64
C ARG A 127 -3.66 3.92 -20.42
N ILE A 128 -2.68 4.64 -19.87
CA ILE A 128 -1.89 4.19 -18.71
C ILE A 128 -2.68 4.36 -17.42
N LEU A 129 -3.42 5.46 -17.29
CA LEU A 129 -4.13 5.83 -16.06
C LEU A 129 -5.20 4.79 -15.65
N PRO A 130 -6.05 4.26 -16.55
CA PRO A 130 -6.99 3.20 -16.20
C PRO A 130 -6.28 1.91 -15.74
N SER A 131 -5.14 1.56 -16.35
CA SER A 131 -4.39 0.36 -15.96
C SER A 131 -3.73 0.51 -14.58
N LEU A 132 -3.23 1.70 -14.24
CA LEU A 132 -2.72 1.99 -12.89
C LEU A 132 -3.85 1.99 -11.85
N LEU A 133 -5.00 2.59 -12.18
CA LEU A 133 -6.18 2.57 -11.30
C LEU A 133 -6.72 1.15 -11.12
N ASP A 134 -6.76 0.32 -12.17
CA ASP A 134 -7.11 -1.11 -12.09
C ASP A 134 -6.18 -1.84 -11.10
N LEU A 135 -4.86 -1.65 -11.24
CA LEU A 135 -3.88 -2.27 -10.35
C LEU A 135 -4.10 -1.90 -8.88
N TYR A 136 -4.40 -0.63 -8.61
CA TYR A 136 -4.54 -0.15 -7.24
C TYR A 136 -5.91 -0.43 -6.64
N LEU A 137 -6.97 -0.40 -7.44
CA LEU A 137 -8.34 -0.54 -6.94
C LEU A 137 -8.84 -1.98 -7.05
N LEU A 138 -8.52 -2.67 -8.15
CA LEU A 138 -9.19 -3.90 -8.54
C LEU A 138 -8.31 -5.16 -8.43
N GLN A 139 -7.01 -5.01 -8.12
CA GLN A 139 -6.07 -6.13 -8.03
C GLN A 139 -5.53 -6.35 -6.59
N PRO A 140 -6.39 -6.72 -5.61
CA PRO A 140 -5.98 -6.94 -4.22
C PRO A 140 -5.00 -8.11 -4.08
N VAL A 141 -5.07 -9.11 -4.98
CA VAL A 141 -4.15 -10.25 -5.04
C VAL A 141 -2.74 -9.77 -5.34
N TYR A 142 -2.57 -8.94 -6.38
CA TYR A 142 -1.28 -8.38 -6.75
C TYR A 142 -0.72 -7.53 -5.61
N TRP A 143 -1.56 -6.67 -5.02
CA TRP A 143 -1.15 -5.81 -3.93
C TRP A 143 -0.64 -6.61 -2.73
N LEU A 144 -1.43 -7.57 -2.25
CA LEU A 144 -1.06 -8.40 -1.11
C LEU A 144 0.19 -9.24 -1.41
N ALA A 145 0.26 -9.87 -2.59
CA ALA A 145 1.41 -10.70 -2.97
C ALA A 145 2.71 -9.88 -2.98
N MET A 146 2.68 -8.69 -3.58
CA MET A 146 3.85 -7.80 -3.61
C MET A 146 4.21 -7.30 -2.21
N GLN A 147 3.22 -6.97 -1.38
CA GLN A 147 3.47 -6.55 -0.01
C GLN A 147 4.10 -7.66 0.83
N MET A 148 3.61 -8.89 0.71
CA MET A 148 4.18 -10.07 1.37
C MET A 148 5.59 -10.38 0.88
N LEU A 149 5.85 -10.26 -0.42
CA LEU A 149 7.18 -10.42 -1.00
C LEU A 149 8.16 -9.39 -0.42
N LEU A 150 7.78 -8.11 -0.38
CA LEU A 150 8.61 -7.06 0.21
C LEU A 150 8.85 -7.29 1.70
N MET A 151 7.83 -7.74 2.45
CA MET A 151 7.97 -8.07 3.87
C MET A 151 9.00 -9.21 4.05
N ALA A 152 8.95 -10.24 3.20
CA ALA A 152 9.91 -11.34 3.21
C ALA A 152 11.33 -10.87 2.85
N VAL A 153 11.49 -10.02 1.83
CA VAL A 153 12.78 -9.44 1.43
C VAL A 153 13.36 -8.59 2.58
N PHE A 154 12.53 -7.78 3.24
CA PHE A 154 12.97 -6.96 4.37
C PHE A 154 13.38 -7.81 5.57
N LEU A 155 12.63 -8.86 5.88
CA LEU A 155 12.98 -9.83 6.92
C LEU A 155 14.32 -10.53 6.61
N LEU A 156 14.50 -10.98 5.37
CA LEU A 156 15.71 -11.65 4.93
C LEU A 156 16.92 -10.71 5.00
N HIS A 157 16.79 -9.49 4.48
CA HIS A 157 17.82 -8.46 4.57
C HIS A 157 18.23 -8.21 6.02
N ARG A 158 17.27 -8.09 6.94
CA ARG A 158 17.57 -7.90 8.38
C ARG A 158 18.27 -9.09 9.01
N LYS A 159 17.86 -10.31 8.65
CA LYS A 159 18.51 -11.55 9.12
C LYS A 159 19.97 -11.60 8.67
N ILE A 160 20.26 -11.22 7.42
CA ILE A 160 21.62 -11.15 6.87
C ILE A 160 22.44 -10.06 7.58
N SER A 161 21.87 -8.87 7.75
CA SER A 161 22.53 -7.74 8.41
C SER A 161 22.60 -7.84 9.94
N ARG A 162 22.08 -8.93 10.55
CA ARG A 162 21.97 -9.14 12.00
C ARG A 162 21.31 -7.97 12.74
N GLN A 163 20.35 -7.30 12.09
CA GLN A 163 19.59 -6.20 12.68
C GLN A 163 18.25 -6.70 13.23
N PRO A 164 17.73 -6.07 14.30
CA PRO A 164 16.42 -6.46 14.82
C PRO A 164 15.32 -6.14 13.81
N ALA A 165 14.31 -7.01 13.75
CA ALA A 165 13.23 -6.95 12.77
C ALA A 165 12.28 -5.73 12.89
N ASN A 166 12.51 -4.83 13.84
CA ASN A 166 11.76 -3.59 14.04
C ASN A 166 12.53 -2.30 13.68
N VAL A 167 13.76 -2.45 13.15
CA VAL A 167 14.61 -1.34 12.71
C VAL A 167 14.56 -1.19 11.20
N PHE A 168 14.44 0.03 10.70
CA PHE A 168 14.41 0.33 9.27
C PHE A 168 15.19 1.59 8.94
N SER A 169 15.57 1.73 7.67
CA SER A 169 16.20 2.94 7.16
C SER A 169 15.36 3.56 6.05
N ILE A 170 15.49 4.87 5.84
CA ILE A 170 14.82 5.56 4.73
C ILE A 170 15.30 5.00 3.39
N ARG A 171 16.58 4.64 3.28
CA ARG A 171 17.16 4.02 2.06
C ARG A 171 16.48 2.69 1.72
N GLN A 172 16.09 1.91 2.73
CA GLN A 172 15.35 0.66 2.52
C GLN A 172 13.94 0.91 1.98
N ILE A 173 13.26 1.97 2.45
CA ILE A 173 11.96 2.38 1.90
C ILE A 173 12.13 2.89 0.46
N GLN A 174 13.17 3.68 0.19
CA GLN A 174 13.48 4.19 -1.16
C GLN A 174 13.78 3.06 -2.15
N SER A 175 14.57 2.05 -1.76
CA SER A 175 14.86 0.92 -2.63
C SER A 175 13.62 0.09 -2.93
N ALA A 176 12.78 -0.19 -1.92
CA ALA A 176 11.49 -0.85 -2.14
C ALA A 176 10.55 -0.01 -3.03
N LEU A 177 10.52 1.30 -2.83
CA LEU A 177 9.76 2.21 -3.68
C LEU A 177 10.20 2.07 -5.14
N LEU A 178 11.50 2.08 -5.44
CA LEU A 178 12.00 1.92 -6.82
C LEU A 178 11.64 0.55 -7.42
N ILE A 179 11.79 -0.53 -6.64
CA ILE A 179 11.42 -1.89 -7.09
C ILE A 179 9.92 -1.96 -7.41
N VAL A 180 9.08 -1.40 -6.53
CA VAL A 180 7.63 -1.38 -6.75
C VAL A 180 7.28 -0.50 -7.93
N MET A 181 7.93 0.65 -8.09
CA MET A 181 7.70 1.51 -9.24
C MET A 181 7.95 0.75 -10.53
N PHE A 182 9.10 0.09 -10.65
CA PHE A 182 9.41 -0.74 -11.81
C PHE A 182 8.34 -1.81 -12.05
N ALA A 183 7.96 -2.56 -11.01
CA ALA A 183 6.96 -3.62 -11.13
C ALA A 183 5.57 -3.10 -11.57
N GLN A 184 5.11 -2.00 -10.97
CA GLN A 184 3.82 -1.38 -11.32
C GLN A 184 3.84 -0.77 -12.72
N THR A 185 4.97 -0.20 -13.16
CA THR A 185 5.15 0.28 -14.53
C THR A 185 5.09 -0.88 -15.53
N VAL A 186 5.79 -1.99 -15.26
CA VAL A 186 5.72 -3.20 -16.10
C VAL A 186 4.28 -3.72 -16.19
N TYR A 187 3.55 -3.76 -15.07
CA TYR A 187 2.13 -4.13 -15.08
C TYR A 187 1.32 -3.20 -15.97
N ALA A 188 1.45 -1.87 -15.79
CA ALA A 188 0.70 -0.88 -16.57
C ALA A 188 0.99 -0.98 -18.08
N PHE A 189 2.26 -1.17 -18.46
CA PHE A 189 2.64 -1.39 -19.85
C PHE A 189 2.11 -2.71 -20.41
N SER A 190 2.11 -3.80 -19.62
CA SER A 190 1.51 -5.06 -20.06
C SER A 190 0.00 -4.93 -20.31
N GLY A 191 -0.67 -4.06 -19.55
CA GLY A 191 -2.08 -3.71 -19.75
C GLY A 191 -2.35 -2.97 -21.07
N LEU A 192 -1.41 -2.15 -21.54
CA LEU A 192 -1.53 -1.44 -22.82
C LEU A 192 -1.59 -2.38 -24.04
N PHE A 193 -0.99 -3.57 -23.94
CA PHE A 193 -0.94 -4.55 -25.04
C PHE A 193 -2.09 -5.56 -25.00
N LYS A 194 -2.96 -5.53 -23.98
CA LYS A 194 -4.20 -6.29 -23.99
C LYS A 194 -5.20 -5.60 -24.92
N PRO A 195 -5.82 -6.30 -25.88
CA PRO A 195 -6.87 -5.72 -26.70
C PRO A 195 -8.03 -5.31 -25.80
N LEU A 196 -8.49 -4.06 -25.96
CA LEU A 196 -9.76 -3.58 -25.43
C LEU A 196 -10.87 -4.34 -26.17
N LEU A 197 -11.28 -5.49 -25.61
CA LEU A 197 -12.49 -6.21 -25.99
C LEU A 197 -13.67 -5.68 -25.19
#